data_AF-A0A382JWU8-F1
#
_entry.id   AF-A0A382JWU8-F1
#
_cell.length_a   1.000
_cell.length_b   1.000
_cell.length_c   1.000
_cell.angle_alpha   90.00
_cell.angle_beta   90.00
_cell.angle_gamma   90.00
#
_symmetry.space_group_name_H-M   'P 1'
#
loop_
_entity.id
_entity.type
_entity.pdbx_description
1 polymer ?
#
loop_
_entity_poly.entity_id
_entity_poly.type
_entity_poly.pdbx_seq_one_letter_code
_entity_poly.pdbx_strand_id
1 'polypeptide(L)'
;MNLMTRSVLLIAMMATCFAAPTTVRAQMWGESLNEAPLTPIPEGMTFEEYRDMNRRLSVGLALRIVPVPGIMHYYAGEPKTARRLWRRSLIGVAAIVAGAVMSDSDDNDFPKSD
;
A
#
# COMPACT_ATOMS: atom_id res chain seq x y z
N MET A 1 0.64 31.48 -22.69
CA MET A 1 1.09 30.09 -22.95
C MET A 1 -0.15 29.24 -23.23
N ASN A 2 -0.26 28.67 -24.42
CA ASN A 2 -1.50 28.03 -24.90
C ASN A 2 -1.73 26.68 -24.21
N LEU A 3 -2.98 26.20 -24.21
CA LEU A 3 -3.38 24.99 -23.49
C LEU A 3 -2.50 23.78 -23.84
N MET A 4 -2.17 23.62 -25.12
CA MET A 4 -1.27 22.55 -25.61
C MET A 4 0.14 22.65 -25.04
N THR A 5 0.72 23.85 -24.92
CA THR A 5 2.07 23.99 -24.37
C THR A 5 2.11 23.76 -22.87
N ARG A 6 1.02 24.03 -22.14
CA ARG A 6 0.88 23.66 -20.72
C ARG A 6 0.78 22.14 -20.53
N SER A 7 0.01 21.46 -21.39
CA SER A 7 -0.14 20.00 -21.35
C SER A 7 1.16 19.28 -21.67
N VAL A 8 1.91 19.74 -22.68
CA VAL A 8 3.21 19.17 -23.03
C VAL A 8 4.23 19.36 -21.90
N LEU A 9 4.23 20.53 -21.25
CA LEU A 9 5.12 20.80 -20.13
C LEU A 9 4.77 19.95 -18.89
N LEU A 10 3.48 19.75 -18.61
CA LEU A 10 3.02 18.86 -17.53
C LEU A 10 3.38 17.40 -17.79
N ILE A 11 3.21 16.92 -19.02
CA ILE A 11 3.59 15.56 -19.42
C ILE A 11 5.10 15.36 -19.32
N ALA A 12 5.89 16.34 -19.79
CA ALA A 12 7.35 16.32 -19.69
C ALA A 12 7.81 16.32 -18.22
N MET A 13 7.20 17.14 -17.36
CA MET A 13 7.48 17.19 -15.94
C MET A 13 7.12 15.87 -15.23
N MET A 14 5.98 15.27 -15.56
CA MET A 14 5.56 13.95 -15.04
C MET A 14 6.52 12.84 -15.48
N ALA A 15 6.98 12.86 -16.73
CA ALA A 15 7.94 11.89 -17.27
C ALA A 15 9.31 11.99 -16.57
N THR A 16 9.77 13.20 -16.25
CA THR A 16 11.02 13.39 -15.49
C THR A 16 10.94 12.86 -14.06
N CYS A 17 9.76 12.90 -13.42
CA CYS A 17 9.56 12.29 -12.10
C CYS A 17 9.64 10.75 -12.14
N PHE A 18 9.27 10.13 -13.26
CA PHE A 18 9.33 8.68 -13.44
C PHE A 18 10.72 8.17 -13.84
N ALA A 19 11.49 9.00 -14.56
CA ALA A 19 12.84 8.67 -15.04
C ALA A 19 13.97 9.00 -14.06
N ALA A 20 13.68 9.62 -12.92
CA ALA A 20 14.68 9.92 -11.90
C ALA A 20 15.33 8.62 -11.37
N PRO A 21 16.67 8.53 -11.32
CA PRO A 21 17.36 7.33 -10.85
C PRO A 21 16.96 7.00 -9.42
N THR A 22 16.80 5.71 -9.15
CA THR A 22 16.33 5.14 -7.87
C THR A 22 17.13 5.61 -6.66
N THR A 23 18.41 5.95 -6.86
CA THR A 23 19.33 6.46 -5.82
C THR A 23 18.94 7.85 -5.30
N VAL A 24 18.46 8.75 -6.16
CA VAL A 24 18.00 10.10 -5.75
C VAL A 24 16.65 10.02 -5.03
N ARG A 25 15.80 9.06 -5.42
CA ARG A 25 14.55 8.75 -4.68
C ARG A 25 14.84 8.10 -3.33
N ALA A 26 15.93 7.35 -3.18
CA ALA A 26 16.32 6.75 -1.91
C ALA A 26 16.90 7.78 -0.91
N GLN A 27 17.63 8.81 -1.40
CA GLN A 27 18.20 9.86 -0.55
C GLN A 27 17.19 10.91 -0.04
N MET A 28 16.07 11.12 -0.75
CA MET A 28 15.04 12.09 -0.32
C MET A 28 14.16 11.61 0.85
N TRP A 29 14.15 10.31 1.13
CA TRP A 29 13.34 9.70 2.19
C TRP A 29 14.33 9.12 3.19
N GLY A 30 14.80 9.98 4.09
CA GLY A 30 15.88 9.70 5.04
C GLY A 30 15.61 8.53 5.97
N GLU A 31 15.80 7.31 5.48
CA GLU A 31 16.22 6.21 6.33
C GLU A 31 17.75 6.21 6.30
N SER A 32 18.39 7.16 7.01
CA SER A 32 19.85 7.15 7.21
C SER A 32 20.35 5.89 7.94
N LEU A 33 19.44 4.97 8.27
CA LEU A 33 19.66 3.65 8.84
C LEU A 33 19.69 2.54 7.78
N ASN A 34 19.79 2.91 6.50
CA ASN A 34 19.61 1.95 5.45
C ASN A 34 20.68 2.03 4.37
N GLU A 35 21.69 1.17 4.50
CA GLU A 35 22.03 0.06 3.59
C GLU A 35 23.36 -0.56 4.07
N ALA A 36 23.30 -1.50 5.04
CA ALA A 36 24.30 -2.58 5.17
C ALA A 36 23.81 -3.62 6.19
N PRO A 37 23.44 -4.84 5.77
CA PRO A 37 23.57 -5.99 6.66
C PRO A 37 25.05 -6.37 6.68
N LEU A 38 25.79 -5.96 7.72
CA LEU A 38 27.15 -6.47 7.96
C LEU A 38 27.38 -6.90 9.42
N THR A 39 26.38 -6.81 10.29
CA THR A 39 26.49 -7.47 11.60
C THR A 39 26.11 -8.93 11.44
N PRO A 40 27.02 -9.89 11.69
CA PRO A 40 26.62 -11.28 11.81
C PRO A 40 25.51 -11.40 12.86
N ILE A 41 24.64 -12.41 12.69
CA ILE A 41 23.57 -12.70 13.65
C ILE A 41 24.22 -12.81 15.03
N PRO A 42 23.83 -11.99 16.02
CA PRO A 42 24.43 -12.04 17.35
C PRO A 42 24.29 -13.45 17.95
N GLU A 43 25.34 -13.90 18.66
CA GLU A 43 25.31 -15.16 19.39
C GLU A 43 24.21 -15.09 20.48
N GLY A 44 23.04 -15.65 20.19
CA GLY A 44 21.87 -15.61 21.07
C GLY A 44 20.57 -15.12 20.43
N MET A 45 20.59 -14.65 19.18
CA MET A 45 19.39 -14.20 18.46
C MET A 45 19.03 -15.17 17.32
N THR A 46 17.74 -15.44 17.14
CA THR A 46 17.30 -16.23 15.98
C THR A 46 17.33 -15.40 14.70
N PHE A 47 17.45 -16.06 13.55
CA PHE A 47 17.45 -15.36 12.25
C PHE A 47 16.18 -14.54 12.02
N GLU A 48 15.01 -15.05 12.44
CA GLU A 48 13.75 -14.33 12.26
C GLU A 48 13.66 -13.07 13.12
N GLU A 49 14.12 -13.12 14.37
CA GLU A 49 14.19 -11.94 15.23
C GLU A 49 15.15 -10.89 14.67
N TYR A 50 16.32 -11.33 14.18
CA TYR A 50 17.27 -10.43 13.53
C TYR A 50 16.66 -9.77 12.28
N ARG A 51 15.90 -10.53 11.49
CA ARG A 51 15.23 -10.05 10.27
C ARG A 51 14.05 -9.12 10.57
N ASP A 52 13.36 -9.34 11.68
CA ASP A 52 12.30 -8.47 12.18
C ASP A 52 12.85 -7.13 12.70
N MET A 53 13.95 -7.16 13.46
CA MET A 53 14.64 -5.98 13.96
C MET A 53 15.25 -5.11 12.85
N ASN A 54 15.64 -5.71 11.72
CA ASN A 54 16.19 -5.00 10.56
C ASN A 54 15.12 -4.53 9.56
N ARG A 55 13.84 -4.57 9.93
CA ARG A 55 12.75 -4.16 9.06
C ARG A 55 12.60 -2.63 9.03
N ARG A 56 12.60 -2.03 7.84
CA ARG A 56 12.57 -0.57 7.63
C ARG A 56 11.20 0.03 7.97
N LEU A 57 11.18 1.08 8.79
CA LEU A 57 9.93 1.76 9.15
C LEU A 57 9.34 2.50 7.95
N SER A 58 10.16 3.15 7.12
CA SER A 58 9.70 3.78 5.87
C SER A 58 8.97 2.84 4.94
N VAL A 59 9.43 1.60 4.80
CA VAL A 59 8.76 0.60 3.95
C VAL A 59 7.41 0.22 4.56
N GLY A 60 7.34 0.05 5.89
CA GLY A 60 6.05 -0.12 6.57
C GLY A 60 5.11 1.06 6.35
N LEU A 61 5.59 2.29 6.50
CA LEU A 61 4.80 3.51 6.27
C LEU A 61 4.37 3.65 4.81
N ALA A 62 5.23 3.31 3.86
CA ALA A 62 4.91 3.31 2.44
C ALA A 62 3.85 2.25 2.11
N LEU A 63 3.94 1.05 2.69
CA LEU A 63 2.94 0.00 2.52
C LEU A 63 1.59 0.37 3.13
N ARG A 64 1.56 1.18 4.20
CA ARG A 64 0.33 1.71 4.80
C ARG A 64 -0.45 2.62 3.86
N ILE A 65 0.20 3.28 2.89
CA ILE A 65 -0.46 4.14 1.91
C ILE A 65 -1.39 3.32 1.00
N VAL A 66 -1.00 2.07 0.72
CA VAL A 66 -1.82 1.15 -0.07
C VAL A 66 -2.91 0.58 0.84
N PRO A 67 -4.21 0.80 0.54
CA PRO A 67 -5.31 0.38 1.41
C PRO A 67 -5.60 -1.13 1.27
N VAL A 68 -4.58 -1.97 1.34
CA VAL A 68 -4.70 -3.44 1.31
C VAL A 68 -4.76 -3.95 2.75
N PRO A 69 -5.90 -4.53 3.17
CA PRO A 69 -6.05 -5.04 4.53
C PRO A 69 -5.04 -6.13 4.85
N GLY A 70 -4.37 -6.00 5.99
CA GLY A 70 -3.37 -6.98 6.45
C GLY A 70 -1.98 -6.84 5.82
N ILE A 71 -1.74 -5.89 4.91
CA ILE A 71 -0.43 -5.71 4.25
C ILE A 71 0.70 -5.44 5.26
N MET A 72 0.41 -4.68 6.31
CA MET A 72 1.35 -4.41 7.39
C MET A 72 1.69 -5.66 8.20
N HIS A 73 0.75 -6.57 8.40
CA HIS A 73 1.01 -7.83 9.09
C HIS A 73 1.79 -8.81 8.22
N TYR A 74 1.59 -8.79 6.90
CA TYR A 74 2.49 -9.52 5.98
C TYR A 74 3.90 -8.95 6.03
N TYR A 75 4.01 -7.61 6.02
CA TYR A 75 5.29 -6.96 6.19
C TYR A 75 5.91 -7.38 7.51
N ALA A 76 5.17 -7.35 8.63
CA ALA A 76 5.59 -7.71 9.98
C ALA A 76 5.98 -9.20 10.17
N GLY A 77 5.82 -10.07 9.17
CA GLY A 77 6.06 -11.52 9.36
C GLY A 77 4.94 -12.24 10.10
N GLU A 78 3.75 -11.66 10.18
CA GLU A 78 2.55 -12.21 10.82
C GLU A 78 1.47 -12.64 9.80
N PRO A 79 1.73 -13.67 8.96
CA PRO A 79 0.84 -14.03 7.85
C PRO A 79 -0.53 -14.54 8.32
N LYS A 80 -0.63 -15.11 9.53
CA LYS A 80 -1.91 -15.59 10.08
C LYS A 80 -2.88 -14.43 10.34
N THR A 81 -2.39 -13.36 10.98
CA THR A 81 -3.16 -12.15 11.27
C THR A 81 -3.50 -11.42 9.97
N ALA A 82 -2.52 -11.30 9.07
CA ALA A 82 -2.70 -10.70 7.75
C ALA A 82 -3.83 -11.37 6.96
N ARG A 83 -3.83 -12.70 6.91
CA ARG A 83 -4.84 -13.48 6.18
C ARG A 83 -6.23 -13.39 6.81
N ARG A 84 -6.32 -13.30 8.14
CA ARG A 84 -7.58 -13.08 8.85
C ARG A 84 -8.20 -11.73 8.48
N LEU A 85 -7.40 -10.66 8.46
CA LEU A 85 -7.82 -9.32 8.06
C LEU A 85 -8.30 -9.30 6.61
N TRP A 86 -7.50 -9.87 5.70
CA TRP A 86 -7.83 -9.94 4.29
C TRP A 86 -9.16 -10.67 4.02
N ARG A 87 -9.38 -11.81 4.69
CA ARG A 87 -10.66 -12.55 4.60
C ARG A 87 -11.85 -11.74 5.10
N ARG A 88 -11.71 -11.02 6.23
CA ARG A 88 -12.79 -10.18 6.77
C ARG A 88 -13.14 -9.04 5.81
N SER A 89 -12.14 -8.41 5.20
CA SER A 89 -12.37 -7.36 4.22
C SER A 89 -13.03 -7.90 2.95
N LEU A 90 -12.67 -9.09 2.48
CA LEU A 90 -13.37 -9.75 1.37
C LEU A 90 -14.84 -9.99 1.66
N ILE A 91 -15.20 -10.41 2.88
CA ILE A 91 -16.60 -10.59 3.28
C ILE A 91 -17.36 -9.26 3.18
N GLY A 92 -16.77 -8.16 3.64
CA GLY A 92 -17.39 -6.83 3.54
C GLY A 92 -17.60 -6.39 2.09
N VAL A 93 -16.60 -6.57 1.22
CA VAL A 93 -16.72 -6.26 -0.22
C VAL A 93 -17.81 -7.12 -0.87
N ALA A 94 -17.84 -8.42 -0.57
CA ALA A 94 -18.86 -9.32 -1.09
C ALA A 94 -20.27 -8.89 -0.66
N ALA A 95 -20.45 -8.44 0.59
CA ALA A 95 -21.73 -7.94 1.08
C ALA A 95 -22.19 -6.66 0.34
N ILE A 96 -21.27 -5.74 0.05
CA ILE A 96 -21.57 -4.53 -0.72
C ILE A 96 -22.02 -4.89 -2.15
N VAL A 97 -21.28 -5.78 -2.81
CA VAL A 97 -21.62 -6.22 -4.16
C VAL A 97 -22.96 -6.95 -4.18
N ALA A 98 -23.20 -7.85 -3.22
CA ALA A 98 -24.48 -8.55 -3.11
C ALA A 98 -25.64 -7.57 -2.88
N GLY A 99 -25.48 -6.59 -1.99
CA GLY A 99 -26.47 -5.54 -1.78
C GLY A 99 -26.77 -4.75 -3.06
N ALA A 100 -25.73 -4.32 -3.79
CA ALA A 100 -25.89 -3.59 -5.04
C ALA A 100 -26.64 -4.41 -6.11
N VAL A 101 -26.33 -5.70 -6.25
CA VAL A 101 -27.02 -6.60 -7.20
C VAL A 101 -28.48 -6.82 -6.80
N MET A 102 -28.77 -6.95 -5.50
CA MET A 102 -30.15 -7.13 -5.02
C MET A 102 -30.99 -5.85 -5.14
N SER A 103 -30.37 -4.67 -5.02
CA SER A 103 -31.04 -3.38 -5.17
C SER A 103 -31.42 -3.02 -6.61
N ASP A 104 -30.81 -3.67 -7.61
CA ASP A 104 -31.09 -3.48 -9.04
C ASP A 104 -32.28 -4.34 -9.53
N SER A 105 -32.93 -5.09 -8.62
CA SER A 105 -34.18 -5.81 -8.91
C SER A 105 -35.33 -4.80 -8.99
N ASP A 106 -36.18 -4.90 -10.02
CA ASP A 106 -37.28 -3.98 -10.38
C ASP A 106 -38.30 -3.62 -9.26
N ASP A 107 -38.20 -4.21 -8.07
CA ASP A 107 -39.09 -3.97 -6.91
C ASP A 107 -38.63 -2.80 -5.99
N ASN A 108 -37.56 -2.07 -6.34
CA ASN A 108 -36.93 -1.06 -5.48
C ASN A 108 -37.26 0.41 -5.85
N ASP A 109 -38.37 0.66 -6.55
CA ASP A 109 -38.81 2.03 -6.82
C ASP A 109 -39.29 2.66 -5.50
N PHE A 110 -38.56 3.66 -5.00
CA PHE A 110 -38.96 4.39 -3.79
C PHE A 110 -40.37 4.95 -4.01
N PRO A 111 -41.31 4.78 -3.05
CA PRO A 111 -42.63 5.37 -3.18
C PRO A 111 -42.46 6.87 -3.34
N LYS A 112 -42.98 7.42 -4.44
CA LYS A 112 -42.97 8.86 -4.67
C LYS A 112 -43.72 9.50 -3.50
N SER A 113 -43.01 10.34 -2.76
CA SER A 113 -43.60 11.26 -1.80
C SER A 113 -44.57 12.20 -2.52
N ASP A 114 -45.79 12.32 -1.97
CA ASP A 114 -46.84 13.25 -2.40
C ASP A 114 -46.36 14.72 -2.49
#